data_AF-A0A1L5F4I3-F1
#
_entry.id   AF-A0A1L5F4I3-F1
#
_cell.length_a   1.000
_cell.length_b   1.000
_cell.length_c   1.000
_cell.angle_alpha   90.00
_cell.angle_beta   90.00
_cell.angle_gamma   90.00
#
_symmetry.space_group_name_H-M   'P 1'
#
loop_
_entity.id
_entity.type
_entity.pdbx_description
1 polymer ?
#
loop_
_entity_poly.entity_id
_entity_poly.type
_entity_poly.pdbx_seq_one_letter_code
_entity_poly.pdbx_strand_id
1 'polypeptide(L)'
;MEWKGTKLTLNEFFTDNSRIIVNLNINKKVNETYKNRLKLIPDVYINDKKVERNSNYVGVRVAEIDENKEESNVTLEVEGKDLPLNNKENVKLVFSTLAKECGVSDSDFTYSFVYDLSSYKNASKVIKVDKNIIIGENELTLGNITITPDRVLISGYSKGFSVWENNKDVNYYYDVVDENGDSVPLKEEIGKGAYFYRNGEVINTLKIIPYTFNKINTNTTVNCGEDRIKYIIEDKIITVNLK
;
A
#
# COMPACT_ATOMS: atom_id res chain seq x y z
N MET A 1 8.68 -11.69 -19.84
CA MET A 1 8.88 -13.14 -20.09
C MET A 1 7.55 -13.74 -20.49
N GLU A 2 7.48 -14.60 -21.50
CA GLU A 2 6.22 -15.21 -21.97
C GLU A 2 6.42 -16.67 -22.34
N TRP A 3 5.63 -17.57 -21.74
CA TRP A 3 5.64 -18.98 -22.10
C TRP A 3 4.30 -19.67 -21.78
N LYS A 4 3.84 -20.55 -22.68
CA LYS A 4 2.55 -21.28 -22.56
C LYS A 4 1.35 -20.39 -22.20
N GLY A 5 1.24 -19.24 -22.87
CA GLY A 5 0.15 -18.29 -22.67
C GLY A 5 0.20 -17.52 -21.35
N THR A 6 1.26 -17.67 -20.55
CA THR A 6 1.51 -16.85 -19.36
C THR A 6 2.68 -15.91 -19.63
N LYS A 7 2.39 -14.61 -19.63
CA LYS A 7 3.33 -13.51 -19.75
C LYS A 7 3.41 -12.81 -18.40
N LEU A 8 4.61 -12.77 -17.84
CA LEU A 8 4.96 -11.87 -16.75
C LEU A 8 5.72 -10.68 -17.32
N THR A 9 5.42 -9.50 -16.81
CA THR A 9 6.17 -8.26 -17.09
C THR A 9 6.55 -7.64 -15.76
N LEU A 10 7.85 -7.51 -15.49
CA LEU A 10 8.35 -6.77 -14.32
C LEU A 10 8.17 -5.29 -14.60
N ASN A 11 7.30 -4.64 -13.83
CA ASN A 11 7.08 -3.21 -13.91
C ASN A 11 8.11 -2.49 -13.04
N GLU A 12 8.17 -2.87 -11.76
CA GLU A 12 8.98 -2.17 -10.77
C GLU A 12 9.53 -3.13 -9.71
N PHE A 13 10.67 -2.75 -9.15
CA PHE A 13 11.30 -3.42 -8.02
C PHE A 13 11.80 -2.36 -7.03
N PHE A 14 11.40 -2.52 -5.77
CA PHE A 14 11.72 -1.56 -4.72
C PHE A 14 12.12 -2.28 -3.43
N THR A 15 12.89 -1.60 -2.58
CA THR A 15 13.21 -2.07 -1.23
C THR A 15 13.45 -0.89 -0.30
N ASP A 16 13.15 -1.07 0.98
CA ASP A 16 13.53 -0.17 2.07
C ASP A 16 14.57 -0.83 3.03
N ASN A 17 15.24 -1.89 2.57
CA ASN A 17 16.17 -2.75 3.32
C ASN A 17 15.55 -3.68 4.37
N SER A 18 14.25 -3.62 4.61
CA SER A 18 13.52 -4.61 5.44
C SER A 18 12.59 -5.51 4.63
N ARG A 19 12.18 -5.03 3.46
CA ARG A 19 11.21 -5.66 2.56
C ARG A 19 11.57 -5.40 1.12
N ILE A 20 11.18 -6.33 0.26
CA ILE A 20 11.24 -6.22 -1.19
C ILE A 20 9.82 -6.11 -1.72
N ILE A 21 9.64 -5.21 -2.67
CA ILE A 21 8.38 -5.01 -3.37
C ILE A 21 8.62 -5.28 -4.84
N VAL A 22 7.83 -6.18 -5.39
CA VAL A 22 7.88 -6.53 -6.81
C VAL A 22 6.52 -6.24 -7.42
N ASN A 23 6.49 -5.33 -8.39
CA ASN A 23 5.30 -5.00 -9.15
C ASN A 23 5.38 -5.69 -10.52
N LEU A 24 4.40 -6.53 -10.82
CA LEU A 24 4.35 -7.37 -12.01
C LEU A 24 3.00 -7.22 -12.69
N ASN A 25 2.98 -7.19 -14.01
CA ASN A 25 1.77 -7.53 -14.76
C ASN A 25 1.80 -9.00 -15.16
N ILE A 26 0.62 -9.62 -15.14
CA ILE A 26 0.37 -10.96 -15.65
C ILE A 26 -0.79 -10.92 -16.64
N ASN A 27 -0.64 -11.51 -17.81
CA ASN A 27 -1.69 -11.61 -18.85
C ASN A 27 -2.79 -12.64 -18.50
N LYS A 28 -3.26 -12.61 -17.25
CA LYS A 28 -4.31 -13.45 -16.71
C LYS A 28 -5.36 -12.57 -16.08
N LYS A 29 -6.61 -13.04 -16.03
CA LYS A 29 -7.71 -12.35 -15.36
C LYS A 29 -7.48 -12.30 -13.85
N VAL A 30 -8.01 -11.26 -13.18
CA VAL A 30 -7.81 -11.03 -11.74
C VAL A 30 -8.19 -12.25 -10.90
N ASN A 31 -9.33 -12.89 -11.19
CA ASN A 31 -9.80 -14.07 -10.46
C ASN A 31 -8.87 -15.29 -10.62
N GLU A 32 -8.25 -15.48 -11.79
CA GLU A 32 -7.29 -16.57 -12.02
C GLU A 32 -5.96 -16.27 -11.31
N THR A 33 -5.49 -15.02 -11.42
CA THR A 33 -4.30 -14.53 -10.74
C THR A 33 -4.43 -14.68 -9.23
N TYR A 34 -5.56 -14.28 -8.65
CA TYR A 34 -5.81 -14.37 -7.21
C TYR A 34 -5.80 -15.82 -6.70
N LYS A 35 -6.38 -16.76 -7.45
CA LYS A 35 -6.36 -18.19 -7.11
C LYS A 35 -4.94 -18.77 -7.12
N ASN A 36 -4.09 -18.30 -8.04
CA ASN A 36 -2.72 -18.80 -8.23
C ASN A 36 -1.63 -17.92 -7.58
N ARG A 37 -2.03 -16.92 -6.80
CA ARG A 37 -1.16 -15.84 -6.33
C ARG A 37 0.10 -16.30 -5.59
N LEU A 38 0.02 -17.41 -4.84
CA LEU A 38 1.17 -17.95 -4.10
C LEU A 38 2.26 -18.53 -5.00
N LYS A 39 1.91 -18.92 -6.23
CA LYS A 39 2.86 -19.43 -7.22
C LYS A 39 3.68 -18.33 -7.88
N LEU A 40 3.20 -17.10 -7.77
CA LEU A 40 3.87 -15.91 -8.28
C LEU A 40 4.95 -15.40 -7.33
N ILE A 41 5.16 -16.03 -6.17
CA ILE A 41 6.17 -15.58 -5.22
C ILE A 41 7.55 -16.03 -5.71
N PRO A 42 8.48 -15.11 -6.04
CA PRO A 42 9.80 -15.48 -6.47
C PRO A 42 10.69 -15.91 -5.30
N ASP A 43 11.66 -16.75 -5.59
CA ASP A 43 12.91 -16.80 -4.84
C ASP A 43 13.75 -15.57 -5.22
N VAL A 44 14.26 -14.85 -4.24
CA VAL A 44 15.09 -13.68 -4.47
C VAL A 44 16.55 -14.03 -4.24
N TYR A 45 17.41 -13.64 -5.18
CA TYR A 45 18.85 -13.75 -5.06
C TYR A 45 19.49 -12.37 -5.19
N ILE A 46 20.47 -12.11 -4.33
CA ILE A 46 21.31 -10.90 -4.37
C ILE A 46 22.75 -11.35 -4.50
N ASN A 47 23.44 -10.91 -5.56
CA ASN A 47 24.79 -11.33 -5.91
C ASN A 47 24.94 -12.87 -5.87
N ASP A 48 23.98 -13.55 -6.51
CA ASP A 48 23.86 -15.02 -6.62
C ASP A 48 23.63 -15.76 -5.29
N LYS A 49 23.46 -15.05 -4.17
CA LYS A 49 23.07 -15.65 -2.88
C LYS A 49 21.57 -15.54 -2.68
N LYS A 50 20.92 -16.67 -2.39
CA LYS A 50 19.50 -16.71 -2.06
C LYS A 50 19.26 -15.95 -0.76
N VAL A 51 18.29 -15.03 -0.78
CA VAL A 51 17.85 -14.29 0.40
C VAL A 51 16.92 -15.18 1.22
N GLU A 52 17.24 -15.39 2.50
CA GLU A 52 16.34 -16.03 3.44
C GLU A 52 15.18 -15.09 3.78
N ARG A 53 13.96 -15.64 3.80
CA ARG A 53 12.78 -14.88 4.20
C ARG A 53 12.74 -14.75 5.71
N ASN A 54 12.32 -13.58 6.19
CA ASN A 54 12.18 -13.30 7.62
C ASN A 54 11.01 -14.04 8.25
N SER A 55 10.01 -14.34 7.43
CA SER A 55 8.81 -15.05 7.82
C SER A 55 8.34 -15.90 6.63
N ASN A 56 7.47 -16.86 6.91
CA ASN A 56 6.71 -17.52 5.83
C ASN A 56 5.63 -16.58 5.26
N TYR A 57 5.45 -15.39 5.82
CA TYR A 57 4.50 -14.41 5.34
C TYR A 57 5.03 -13.75 4.07
N VAL A 58 4.18 -13.76 3.05
CA VAL A 58 4.38 -13.01 1.81
C VAL A 58 3.10 -12.26 1.54
N GLY A 59 3.18 -10.94 1.56
CA GLY A 59 2.06 -10.10 1.17
C GLY A 59 1.85 -10.20 -0.33
N VAL A 60 0.72 -10.76 -0.76
CA VAL A 60 0.36 -10.76 -2.18
C VAL A 60 -0.88 -9.93 -2.38
N ARG A 61 -0.77 -8.88 -3.18
CA ARG A 61 -1.87 -8.02 -3.60
C ARG A 61 -2.04 -8.17 -5.10
N VAL A 62 -3.26 -8.46 -5.52
CA VAL A 62 -3.67 -8.36 -6.93
C VAL A 62 -4.54 -7.12 -7.01
N ALA A 63 -4.31 -6.25 -7.99
CA ALA A 63 -5.14 -5.06 -8.20
C ALA A 63 -6.63 -5.44 -8.25
N GLU A 64 -7.50 -4.51 -7.88
CA GLU A 64 -8.93 -4.77 -7.68
C GLU A 64 -9.59 -5.48 -8.87
N ILE A 65 -10.62 -6.26 -8.53
CA ILE A 65 -11.33 -7.19 -9.42
C ILE A 65 -12.05 -6.39 -10.51
N ASP A 66 -11.35 -6.11 -11.59
CA ASP A 66 -11.96 -5.85 -12.88
C ASP A 66 -12.03 -7.18 -13.64
N GLU A 67 -13.19 -7.83 -13.58
CA GLU A 67 -13.42 -9.14 -14.21
C GLU A 67 -13.24 -9.12 -15.74
N ASN A 68 -13.23 -7.92 -16.33
CA ASN A 68 -13.12 -7.71 -17.77
C ASN A 68 -11.68 -7.46 -18.24
N LYS A 69 -10.72 -7.24 -17.34
CA LYS A 69 -9.32 -7.07 -17.73
C LYS A 69 -8.66 -8.41 -18.00
N GLU A 70 -8.08 -8.53 -19.20
CA GLU A 70 -7.29 -9.69 -19.63
C GLU A 70 -5.89 -9.71 -18.99
N GLU A 71 -5.47 -8.61 -18.36
CA GLU A 71 -4.20 -8.47 -17.65
C GLU A 71 -4.45 -8.00 -16.22
N SER A 72 -3.82 -8.67 -15.25
CA SER A 72 -3.84 -8.29 -13.84
C SER A 72 -2.52 -7.66 -13.44
N ASN A 73 -2.59 -6.66 -12.57
CA ASN A 73 -1.42 -6.19 -11.85
C ASN A 73 -1.29 -6.93 -10.51
N VAL A 74 -0.07 -7.34 -10.15
CA VAL A 74 0.26 -8.03 -8.92
C VAL A 74 1.40 -7.28 -8.24
N THR A 75 1.16 -6.87 -7.00
CA THR A 75 2.20 -6.38 -6.10
C THR A 75 2.53 -7.47 -5.09
N LEU A 76 3.78 -7.90 -5.10
CA LEU A 76 4.34 -8.84 -4.14
C LEU A 76 5.17 -8.09 -3.12
N GLU A 77 5.01 -8.45 -1.87
CA GLU A 77 5.73 -7.91 -0.73
C GLU A 77 6.38 -9.07 0.02
N VAL A 78 7.71 -9.10 -0.01
CA VAL A 78 8.52 -10.17 0.55
C VAL A 78 9.41 -9.59 1.64
N GLU A 79 9.24 -10.06 2.87
CA GLU A 79 10.12 -9.71 3.98
C GLU A 79 11.39 -10.56 3.94
N GLY A 80 12.55 -9.92 3.86
CA GLY A 80 13.86 -10.58 3.85
C GLY A 80 14.57 -10.43 5.19
N LYS A 81 15.29 -11.46 5.64
CA LYS A 81 16.05 -11.46 6.90
C LYS A 81 17.25 -10.54 6.88
N ASP A 82 18.00 -10.61 5.79
CA ASP A 82 19.11 -9.73 5.51
C ASP A 82 18.99 -9.30 4.05
N LEU A 83 18.71 -8.01 3.82
CA LEU A 83 18.66 -7.40 2.49
C LEU A 83 19.88 -6.50 2.31
N PRO A 84 21.04 -7.04 1.87
CA PRO A 84 22.26 -6.26 1.66
C PRO A 84 22.19 -5.47 0.35
N LEU A 85 21.11 -4.74 0.12
CA LEU A 85 20.90 -3.89 -1.05
C LEU A 85 21.38 -2.47 -0.70
N ASN A 86 22.66 -2.21 -0.96
CA ASN A 86 23.28 -0.93 -0.66
C ASN A 86 23.37 -0.05 -1.91
N ASN A 87 23.88 -0.56 -3.03
CA ASN A 87 23.79 0.02 -4.36
C ASN A 87 24.45 -0.90 -5.41
N LYS A 88 23.85 -1.04 -6.59
CA LYS A 88 24.40 -1.78 -7.74
C LYS A 88 24.57 -3.29 -7.53
N GLU A 89 23.81 -3.90 -6.63
CA GLU A 89 23.79 -5.35 -6.48
C GLU A 89 23.05 -6.04 -7.64
N ASN A 90 23.54 -7.21 -8.04
CA ASN A 90 22.83 -8.04 -9.01
C ASN A 90 21.65 -8.71 -8.33
N VAL A 91 20.43 -8.46 -8.80
CA VAL A 91 19.21 -9.08 -8.31
C VAL A 91 18.70 -10.09 -9.32
N LYS A 92 18.33 -11.28 -8.83
CA LYS A 92 17.55 -12.26 -9.59
C LYS A 92 16.24 -12.57 -8.88
N LEU A 93 15.15 -12.55 -9.64
CA LEU A 93 13.83 -13.01 -9.20
C LEU A 93 13.50 -14.29 -9.96
N VAL A 94 13.51 -15.43 -9.26
CA VAL A 94 13.31 -16.76 -9.85
C VAL A 94 11.93 -17.29 -9.46
N PHE A 95 11.01 -17.41 -10.43
CA PHE A 95 9.65 -17.88 -10.19
C PHE A 95 9.56 -19.41 -10.36
N SER A 96 10.35 -20.14 -9.56
CA SER A 96 10.53 -21.60 -9.65
C SER A 96 9.22 -22.39 -9.54
N THR A 97 8.29 -21.95 -8.69
CA THR A 97 6.98 -22.61 -8.56
C THR A 97 6.16 -22.50 -9.85
N LEU A 98 6.17 -21.33 -10.49
CA LEU A 98 5.49 -21.11 -11.76
C LEU A 98 6.20 -21.85 -12.90
N ALA A 99 7.54 -21.83 -12.94
CA ALA A 99 8.34 -22.57 -13.92
C ALA A 99 8.00 -24.07 -13.88
N LYS A 100 7.94 -24.66 -12.67
CA LYS A 100 7.54 -26.05 -12.45
C LYS A 100 6.14 -26.35 -12.95
N GLU A 101 5.16 -25.49 -12.69
CA GLU A 101 3.79 -25.66 -13.18
C GLU A 101 3.72 -25.58 -14.71
N CYS A 102 4.46 -24.65 -15.30
CA CYS A 102 4.58 -24.56 -16.75
C CYS A 102 5.44 -25.67 -17.35
N GLY A 103 6.11 -26.50 -16.55
CA GLY A 103 7.00 -27.57 -17.02
C GLY A 103 8.18 -27.04 -17.82
N VAL A 104 8.82 -25.97 -17.34
CA VAL A 104 9.96 -25.30 -17.98
C VAL A 104 11.11 -25.09 -17.01
N SER A 105 12.24 -24.61 -17.54
CA SER A 105 13.41 -24.28 -16.73
C SER A 105 13.15 -23.03 -15.90
N ASP A 106 13.73 -22.95 -14.70
CA ASP A 106 13.71 -21.75 -13.86
C ASP A 106 14.27 -20.52 -14.59
N SER A 107 15.23 -20.73 -15.50
CA SER A 107 15.81 -19.67 -16.33
C SER A 107 14.79 -18.94 -17.20
N ASP A 108 13.74 -19.65 -17.65
CA ASP A 108 12.69 -19.09 -18.51
C ASP A 108 11.74 -18.16 -17.73
N PHE A 109 11.79 -18.27 -16.40
CA PHE A 109 11.02 -17.50 -15.43
C PHE A 109 11.95 -16.82 -14.41
N THR A 110 13.05 -16.24 -14.90
CA THR A 110 13.99 -15.47 -14.10
C THR A 110 14.15 -14.05 -14.63
N TYR A 111 13.86 -13.04 -13.80
CA TYR A 111 14.33 -11.67 -14.05
C TYR A 111 15.73 -11.52 -13.49
N SER A 112 16.65 -10.93 -14.26
CA SER A 112 17.97 -10.52 -13.81
C SER A 112 18.19 -9.05 -14.12
N PHE A 113 18.55 -8.26 -13.11
CA PHE A 113 18.80 -6.83 -13.26
C PHE A 113 19.75 -6.34 -12.17
N VAL A 114 20.30 -5.14 -12.34
CA VAL A 114 21.13 -4.47 -11.33
C VAL A 114 20.24 -3.54 -10.53
N TYR A 115 20.20 -3.71 -9.21
CA TYR A 115 19.49 -2.82 -8.32
C TYR A 115 20.21 -1.48 -8.21
N ASP A 116 19.48 -0.38 -8.35
CA ASP A 116 20.00 0.97 -8.13
C ASP A 116 19.26 1.61 -6.95
N LEU A 117 19.97 1.88 -5.85
CA LEU A 117 19.39 2.48 -4.64
C LEU A 117 18.79 3.87 -4.90
N SER A 118 19.28 4.58 -5.91
CA SER A 118 18.75 5.90 -6.26
C SER A 118 17.29 5.83 -6.73
N SER A 119 16.83 4.68 -7.27
CA SER A 119 15.45 4.53 -7.76
C SER A 119 14.40 4.69 -6.67
N TYR A 120 14.55 4.02 -5.52
CA TYR A 120 13.57 4.09 -4.42
C TYR A 120 13.59 5.45 -3.70
N LYS A 121 14.80 5.96 -3.42
CA LYS A 121 14.96 7.24 -2.72
C LYS A 121 14.49 8.42 -3.57
N ASN A 122 14.79 8.43 -4.87
CA ASN A 122 14.34 9.51 -5.76
C ASN A 122 12.82 9.47 -5.98
N ALA A 123 12.20 8.30 -5.91
CA ALA A 123 10.75 8.12 -6.02
C ALA A 123 10.02 8.30 -4.68
N SER A 124 10.73 8.63 -3.60
CA SER A 124 10.16 8.91 -2.29
C SER A 124 10.18 10.42 -2.01
N LYS A 125 9.11 10.92 -1.40
CA LYS A 125 8.94 12.33 -1.05
C LYS A 125 8.37 12.44 0.35
N VAL A 126 8.95 13.31 1.19
CA VAL A 126 8.41 13.63 2.50
C VAL A 126 7.78 15.03 2.43
N ILE A 127 6.52 15.11 2.86
CA ILE A 127 5.74 16.34 2.92
C ILE A 127 5.47 16.63 4.37
N LYS A 128 5.99 17.76 4.84
CA LYS A 128 5.72 18.24 6.18
C LYS A 128 4.33 18.89 6.20
N VAL A 129 3.46 18.43 7.10
CA VAL A 129 2.07 18.88 7.21
C VAL A 129 1.90 19.81 8.41
N ASP A 130 2.38 19.41 9.59
CA ASP A 130 2.28 20.16 10.86
C ASP A 130 0.87 20.75 11.10
N LYS A 131 -0.17 19.91 11.01
CA LYS A 131 -1.56 20.31 11.28
C LYS A 131 -2.14 19.49 12.42
N ASN A 132 -3.07 20.07 13.15
CA ASN A 132 -3.80 19.40 14.21
C ASN A 132 -5.30 19.68 14.15
N ILE A 133 -6.06 18.73 14.65
CA ILE A 133 -7.48 18.83 14.96
C ILE A 133 -7.59 18.68 16.47
N ILE A 134 -8.08 19.72 17.13
CA ILE A 134 -8.30 19.73 18.58
C ILE A 134 -9.79 19.92 18.83
N ILE A 135 -10.38 19.00 19.60
CA ILE A 135 -11.79 19.05 20.01
C ILE A 135 -11.89 18.64 21.48
N GLY A 136 -12.08 19.64 22.35
CA GLY A 136 -12.00 19.43 23.80
C GLY A 136 -10.60 18.94 24.18
N GLU A 137 -10.55 17.77 24.83
CA GLU A 137 -9.30 17.11 25.26
C GLU A 137 -8.72 16.10 24.24
N ASN A 138 -9.39 15.96 23.08
CA ASN A 138 -9.03 15.04 22.01
C ASN A 138 -8.19 15.76 20.97
N GLU A 139 -7.22 15.05 20.43
CA GLU A 139 -6.22 15.61 19.52
C GLU A 139 -5.87 14.60 18.43
N LEU A 140 -5.90 15.05 17.18
CA LEU A 140 -5.37 14.33 16.03
C LEU A 140 -4.35 15.24 15.34
N THR A 141 -3.09 14.83 15.33
CA THR A 141 -2.00 15.57 14.68
C THR A 141 -1.49 14.83 13.45
N LEU A 142 -1.17 15.60 12.41
CA LEU A 142 -0.47 15.14 11.23
C LEU A 142 0.89 15.81 11.20
N GLY A 143 1.95 15.01 11.37
CA GLY A 143 3.34 15.46 11.30
C GLY A 143 3.81 15.52 9.85
N ASN A 144 4.20 14.37 9.33
CA ASN A 144 4.67 14.20 7.95
C ASN A 144 3.82 13.18 7.18
N ILE A 145 3.69 13.41 5.87
CA ILE A 145 3.26 12.40 4.92
C ILE A 145 4.47 11.97 4.10
N THR A 146 4.80 10.68 4.15
CA THR A 146 5.89 10.11 3.35
C THR A 146 5.27 9.32 2.21
N ILE A 147 5.45 9.82 0.99
CA ILE A 147 5.09 9.12 -0.23
C ILE A 147 6.28 8.25 -0.61
N THR A 148 6.07 6.95 -0.73
CA THR A 148 7.02 6.03 -1.34
C THR A 148 6.41 5.50 -2.65
N PRO A 149 7.16 4.73 -3.44
CA PRO A 149 6.61 4.13 -4.65
C PRO A 149 5.37 3.26 -4.42
N ASP A 150 5.35 2.49 -3.33
CA ASP A 150 4.30 1.50 -3.06
C ASP A 150 3.18 1.98 -2.13
N ARG A 151 3.47 2.96 -1.26
CA ARG A 151 2.56 3.38 -0.19
C ARG A 151 2.66 4.87 0.08
N VAL A 152 1.69 5.35 0.83
CA VAL A 152 1.76 6.65 1.50
C VAL A 152 1.65 6.39 2.99
N LEU A 153 2.61 6.89 3.77
CA LEU A 153 2.60 6.83 5.22
C LEU A 153 2.17 8.17 5.79
N ILE A 154 1.32 8.15 6.82
CA ILE A 154 0.84 9.33 7.53
C ILE A 154 1.33 9.23 8.97
N SER A 155 2.34 10.04 9.30
CA SER A 155 2.86 10.15 10.66
C SER A 155 2.09 11.20 11.44
N GLY A 156 2.00 11.00 12.76
CA GLY A 156 1.21 11.85 13.61
C GLY A 156 1.00 11.24 14.98
N TYR A 157 0.00 11.76 15.68
CA TYR A 157 -0.45 11.30 16.99
C TYR A 157 -1.98 11.39 17.04
N SER A 158 -2.61 10.40 17.68
CA SER A 158 -4.06 10.37 17.87
C SER A 158 -4.40 10.09 19.33
N LYS A 159 -5.28 10.92 19.87
CA LYS A 159 -5.92 10.77 21.19
C LYS A 159 -7.41 11.05 21.06
N GLY A 160 -8.22 10.02 21.29
CA GLY A 160 -9.68 10.14 21.22
C GLY A 160 -10.27 10.25 19.81
N PHE A 161 -9.47 9.89 18.79
CA PHE A 161 -9.86 9.73 17.40
C PHE A 161 -9.59 8.31 16.91
N SER A 162 -10.48 7.78 16.06
CA SER A 162 -10.31 6.49 15.40
C SER A 162 -10.64 6.55 13.91
N VAL A 163 -9.93 5.80 13.07
CA VAL A 163 -10.36 5.58 11.68
C VAL A 163 -11.41 4.47 11.59
N TRP A 164 -11.53 3.64 12.63
CA TRP A 164 -12.44 2.51 12.66
C TRP A 164 -13.69 2.86 13.46
N GLU A 165 -14.85 2.85 12.80
CA GLU A 165 -16.15 3.17 13.40
C GLU A 165 -16.60 2.22 14.51
N ASN A 166 -16.06 1.00 14.53
CA ASN A 166 -16.38 0.00 15.54
C ASN A 166 -15.63 0.23 16.86
N ASN A 167 -14.66 1.15 16.90
CA ASN A 167 -13.98 1.54 18.13
C ASN A 167 -14.92 2.40 18.98
N LYS A 168 -15.41 1.84 20.09
CA LYS A 168 -16.37 2.50 21.00
C LYS A 168 -15.69 3.31 22.10
N ASP A 169 -14.37 3.27 22.18
CA ASP A 169 -13.59 3.96 23.22
C ASP A 169 -13.24 5.41 22.84
N VAL A 170 -13.73 5.87 21.68
CA VAL A 170 -13.50 7.23 21.16
C VAL A 170 -14.81 7.96 20.87
N ASN A 171 -14.77 9.29 20.93
CA ASN A 171 -15.93 10.14 20.63
C ASN A 171 -15.89 10.73 19.21
N TYR A 172 -14.72 10.67 18.57
CA TYR A 172 -14.47 11.23 17.25
C TYR A 172 -13.83 10.19 16.35
N TYR A 173 -14.14 10.32 15.07
CA TYR A 173 -13.61 9.48 14.02
C TYR A 173 -13.08 10.35 12.89
N TYR A 174 -12.38 9.75 11.94
CA TYR A 174 -11.96 10.45 10.73
C TYR A 174 -11.98 9.53 9.52
N ASP A 175 -12.45 10.07 8.40
CA ASP A 175 -12.30 9.45 7.10
C ASP A 175 -11.07 10.03 6.41
N VAL A 176 -10.38 9.21 5.63
CA VAL A 176 -9.31 9.66 4.72
C VAL A 176 -9.81 9.48 3.31
N VAL A 177 -9.80 10.55 2.52
CA VAL A 177 -10.25 10.51 1.12
C VAL A 177 -9.25 11.19 0.19
N ASP A 178 -9.27 10.80 -1.08
CA ASP A 178 -8.43 11.38 -2.13
C ASP A 178 -9.01 12.69 -2.72
N GLU A 179 -8.44 13.19 -3.81
CA GLU A 179 -8.96 14.35 -4.54
C GLU A 179 -10.40 14.20 -5.07
N ASN A 180 -10.82 12.97 -5.41
CA ASN A 180 -12.13 12.65 -5.96
C ASN A 180 -13.19 12.44 -4.87
N GLY A 181 -12.76 12.31 -3.62
CA GLY A 181 -13.61 11.98 -2.49
C GLY A 181 -13.76 10.48 -2.27
N ASP A 182 -12.95 9.67 -2.95
CA ASP A 182 -12.92 8.22 -2.78
C ASP A 182 -12.21 7.88 -1.48
N SER A 183 -12.75 6.90 -0.76
CA SER A 183 -12.20 6.46 0.52
C SER A 183 -10.84 5.81 0.34
N VAL A 184 -9.89 6.25 1.14
CA VAL A 184 -8.53 5.71 1.18
C VAL A 184 -8.42 4.79 2.40
N PRO A 185 -8.41 3.45 2.21
CA PRO A 185 -8.45 2.51 3.31
C PRO A 185 -7.10 2.43 4.02
N LEU A 186 -6.99 3.10 5.17
CA LEU A 186 -5.82 2.99 6.03
C LEU A 186 -5.68 1.57 6.57
N LYS A 187 -4.43 1.08 6.59
CA LYS A 187 -4.08 -0.19 7.22
C LYS A 187 -3.89 -0.08 8.73
N GLU A 188 -3.68 1.12 9.24
CA GLU A 188 -3.44 1.39 10.65
C GLU A 188 -3.84 2.85 10.97
N GLU A 189 -4.09 3.16 12.24
CA GLU A 189 -4.46 4.53 12.65
C GLU A 189 -3.28 5.51 12.62
N ILE A 190 -3.59 6.79 12.42
CA ILE A 190 -2.63 7.89 12.63
C ILE A 190 -2.16 7.84 14.09
N GLY A 191 -0.84 7.88 14.31
CA GLY A 191 -0.23 7.65 15.63
C GLY A 191 0.17 6.20 15.92
N LYS A 192 -0.30 5.23 15.10
CA LYS A 192 0.08 3.81 15.19
C LYS A 192 0.82 3.30 13.95
N GLY A 193 1.21 4.20 13.05
CA GLY A 193 1.89 3.86 11.81
C GLY A 193 0.97 3.78 10.61
N ALA A 194 -0.04 4.65 10.52
CA ALA A 194 -0.95 4.75 9.37
C ALA A 194 -0.24 4.74 8.02
N TYR A 195 -0.76 3.90 7.13
CA TYR A 195 -0.38 3.91 5.73
C TYR A 195 -1.49 3.30 4.87
N PHE A 196 -1.41 3.54 3.57
CA PHE A 196 -2.21 2.85 2.56
C PHE A 196 -1.36 2.59 1.31
N TYR A 197 -1.78 1.62 0.49
CA TYR A 197 -1.08 1.27 -0.75
C TYR A 197 -1.51 2.16 -1.90
N ARG A 198 -0.56 2.56 -2.74
CA ARG A 198 -0.83 3.37 -3.93
C ARG A 198 -1.32 2.53 -5.11
N ASN A 199 -0.97 1.24 -5.17
CA ASN A 199 -1.31 0.34 -6.29
C ASN A 199 -1.00 0.92 -7.68
N GLY A 200 0.05 1.74 -7.80
CA GLY A 200 0.42 2.43 -9.05
C GLY A 200 -0.32 3.74 -9.32
N GLU A 201 -1.26 4.14 -8.45
CA GLU A 201 -2.01 5.38 -8.57
C GLU A 201 -1.22 6.59 -8.06
N VAL A 202 -1.47 7.72 -8.73
CA VAL A 202 -0.95 9.02 -8.33
C VAL A 202 -2.06 9.72 -7.54
N ILE A 203 -1.85 9.85 -6.23
CA ILE A 203 -2.75 10.62 -5.38
C ILE A 203 -2.14 11.98 -5.19
N ASN A 204 -2.89 13.01 -5.59
CA ASN A 204 -2.42 14.37 -5.58
C ASN A 204 -2.84 15.11 -4.32
N THR A 205 -3.94 14.69 -3.69
CA THR A 205 -4.47 15.33 -2.48
C THR A 205 -4.98 14.28 -1.53
N LEU A 206 -4.76 14.51 -0.23
CA LEU A 206 -5.44 13.77 0.82
C LEU A 206 -6.26 14.73 1.67
N LYS A 207 -7.47 14.31 2.01
CA LYS A 207 -8.32 14.99 2.99
C LYS A 207 -8.53 14.09 4.20
N ILE A 208 -8.35 14.65 5.38
CA ILE A 208 -8.73 14.05 6.65
C ILE A 208 -10.01 14.74 7.10
N ILE A 209 -11.11 13.97 7.16
CA ILE A 209 -12.44 14.46 7.43
C ILE A 209 -12.86 13.97 8.82
N PRO A 210 -12.71 14.79 9.88
CA PRO A 210 -13.17 14.42 11.20
C PRO A 210 -14.71 14.42 11.28
N TYR A 211 -15.25 13.44 12.00
CA TYR A 211 -16.69 13.32 12.24
C TYR A 211 -16.98 12.72 13.61
N THR A 212 -18.25 12.77 14.01
CA THR A 212 -18.75 12.11 15.22
C THR A 212 -20.16 11.57 14.96
N PHE A 213 -20.59 10.59 15.75
CA PHE A 213 -21.99 10.15 15.79
C PHE A 213 -22.82 10.95 16.80
N ASN A 214 -22.17 11.76 17.64
CA ASN A 214 -22.87 12.66 18.55
C ASN A 214 -23.38 13.88 17.79
N LYS A 215 -24.65 14.25 18.04
CA LYS A 215 -25.27 15.38 17.37
C LYS A 215 -24.50 16.68 17.64
N ILE A 216 -24.05 17.30 16.57
CA ILE A 216 -23.42 18.62 16.57
C ILE A 216 -24.12 19.53 15.54
N ASN A 217 -23.87 20.84 15.62
CA ASN A 217 -24.34 21.76 14.59
C ASN A 217 -23.44 21.64 13.36
N THR A 218 -23.97 21.09 12.28
CA THR A 218 -23.28 20.95 10.99
C THR A 218 -24.31 20.89 9.87
N ASN A 219 -23.93 21.34 8.67
CA ASN A 219 -24.77 21.25 7.48
C ASN A 219 -24.56 19.94 6.71
N THR A 220 -23.50 19.18 7.00
CA THR A 220 -23.19 17.92 6.33
C THR A 220 -23.39 16.75 7.28
N THR A 221 -24.39 15.92 6.96
CA THR A 221 -24.67 14.66 7.65
C THR A 221 -24.78 13.51 6.67
N VAL A 222 -24.29 12.33 7.06
CA VAL A 222 -24.40 11.11 6.26
C VAL A 222 -25.13 10.05 7.09
N ASN A 223 -26.16 9.43 6.50
CA ASN A 223 -26.82 8.28 7.12
C ASN A 223 -26.04 7.00 6.78
N CYS A 224 -25.56 6.28 7.80
CA CYS A 224 -24.65 5.15 7.62
C CYS A 224 -25.32 3.78 7.75
N GLY A 225 -26.66 3.73 7.75
CA GLY A 225 -27.39 2.53 8.13
C GLY A 225 -27.30 2.29 9.64
N GLU A 226 -28.23 1.51 10.20
CA GLU A 226 -28.36 1.29 11.65
C GLU A 226 -28.77 2.54 12.47
N ASP A 227 -29.53 3.46 11.88
CA ASP A 227 -29.99 4.72 12.52
C ASP A 227 -28.87 5.63 13.05
N ARG A 228 -27.63 5.41 12.60
CA ARG A 228 -26.48 6.24 12.96
C ARG A 228 -26.28 7.33 11.92
N ILE A 229 -26.22 8.58 12.41
CA ILE A 229 -25.94 9.76 11.60
C ILE A 229 -24.49 10.17 11.87
N LYS A 230 -23.66 10.17 10.82
CA LYS A 230 -22.36 10.85 10.85
C LYS A 230 -22.57 12.34 10.75
N TYR A 231 -22.03 13.08 11.70
CA TYR A 231 -21.98 14.54 11.68
C TYR A 231 -20.56 14.99 11.36
N ILE A 232 -20.37 15.63 10.21
CA ILE A 232 -19.05 16.07 9.74
C ILE A 232 -18.65 17.37 10.45
N ILE A 233 -17.40 17.45 10.88
CA ILE A 233 -16.82 18.63 11.56
C ILE A 233 -16.07 19.46 10.52
N GLU A 234 -16.84 20.21 9.73
CA GLU A 234 -16.39 20.85 8.49
C GLU A 234 -15.22 21.82 8.69
N ASP A 235 -15.23 22.60 9.78
CA ASP A 235 -14.20 23.60 10.11
C ASP A 235 -12.86 22.97 10.51
N LYS A 236 -12.82 21.64 10.69
CA LYS A 236 -11.63 20.86 11.08
C LYS A 236 -11.09 19.98 9.96
N ILE A 237 -11.66 20.03 8.76
CA ILE A 237 -11.15 19.22 7.64
C ILE A 237 -9.74 19.67 7.27
N ILE A 238 -8.80 18.73 7.26
CA ILE A 238 -7.43 18.97 6.82
C ILE A 238 -7.30 18.50 5.38
N THR A 239 -6.95 19.42 4.48
CA THR A 239 -6.50 19.09 3.13
C THR A 239 -4.97 19.20 3.05
N VAL A 240 -4.35 18.20 2.44
CA VAL A 240 -2.89 18.11 2.22
C VAL A 240 -2.63 17.92 0.73
N ASN A 241 -1.81 18.80 0.16
CA ASN A 241 -1.33 18.68 -1.21
C ASN A 241 -0.13 17.72 -1.25
N LEU A 242 -0.22 16.68 -2.08
CA LEU A 242 0.82 15.68 -2.28
C LEU A 242 1.74 15.98 -3.47
N LYS A 243 1.33 16.89 -4.38
CA LYS A 243 2.12 17.32 -5.55
C LYS A 243 3.42 18.00 -5.16
#